data_AF-A0A7G9QFP8-F1
#
_entry.id   AF-A0A7G9QFP8-F1
#
_cell.length_a   1.000
_cell.length_b   1.000
_cell.length_c   1.000
_cell.angle_alpha   90.00
_cell.angle_beta   90.00
_cell.angle_gamma   90.00
#
_symmetry.space_group_name_H-M   'P 1'
#
loop_
_entity.id
_entity.type
_entity.pdbx_description
1 polymer ?
#
loop_
_entity_poly.entity_id
_entity_poly.type
_entity_poly.pdbx_seq_one_letter_code
_entity_poly.pdbx_strand_id
1 'polypeptide(L)' 'MTKAKKKSKKKKDKKKGKKNKLGVKNSLVNNINARKKKGKSRSKKKSKISKKAYKKMQKGWKK' A
#
# COMPACT_ATOMS: atom_id res chain seq x y z
N MET A 1 -44.10 17.62 15.44
CA MET A 1 -43.94 17.73 13.97
C MET A 1 -42.44 17.79 13.63
N THR A 2 -41.87 16.67 13.18
CA THR A 2 -40.82 16.52 12.12
C THR A 2 -39.56 17.42 12.12
N LYS A 3 -38.32 16.98 11.89
CA LYS A 3 -37.73 15.76 11.30
C LYS A 3 -36.23 15.79 11.63
N ALA A 4 -35.69 14.67 12.11
CA ALA A 4 -34.25 14.44 12.27
C ALA A 4 -33.51 14.59 10.93
N LYS A 5 -32.60 15.57 10.83
CA LYS A 5 -31.75 15.77 9.64
C LYS A 5 -30.55 14.82 9.71
N LYS A 6 -30.79 13.56 9.36
CA LYS A 6 -29.78 12.53 9.10
C LYS A 6 -28.82 13.05 8.03
N LYS A 7 -27.65 13.58 8.44
CA LYS A 7 -26.55 13.87 7.52
C LYS A 7 -26.15 12.55 6.85
N SER A 8 -26.60 12.38 5.62
CA SER A 8 -26.31 11.26 4.76
C SER A 8 -24.80 11.09 4.65
N LYS A 9 -24.25 10.04 5.28
CA LYS A 9 -22.92 9.50 4.94
C LYS A 9 -22.97 9.16 3.45
N LYS A 10 -22.47 10.06 2.61
CA LYS A 10 -22.19 9.79 1.20
C LYS A 10 -21.20 8.62 1.17
N LYS A 11 -21.70 7.40 0.94
CA LYS A 11 -20.85 6.24 0.67
C LYS A 11 -20.00 6.63 -0.53
N LYS A 12 -18.71 6.86 -0.28
CA LYS A 12 -17.72 7.15 -1.32
C LYS A 12 -17.69 5.91 -2.21
N ASP A 13 -18.24 6.00 -3.42
CA ASP A 13 -18.19 4.93 -4.40
C ASP A 13 -16.74 4.47 -4.53
N LYS A 14 -16.46 3.25 -4.06
CA LYS A 14 -15.13 2.64 -4.18
C LYS A 14 -14.92 2.40 -5.67
N LYS A 15 -14.39 3.39 -6.39
CA LYS A 15 -13.88 3.23 -7.77
C LYS A 15 -13.12 1.90 -7.80
N LYS A 16 -13.62 0.91 -8.55
CA LYS A 16 -12.95 -0.38 -8.78
C LYS A 16 -11.52 -0.04 -9.22
N GLY A 17 -10.55 -0.25 -8.32
CA GLY A 17 -9.20 0.27 -8.51
C GLY A 17 -8.63 -0.17 -9.86
N LYS A 18 -8.11 0.81 -10.61
CA LYS A 18 -7.57 0.65 -11.97
C LYS A 18 -6.55 -0.50 -11.97
N LYS A 19 -6.88 -1.60 -12.64
CA LYS A 19 -6.01 -2.77 -12.82
C LYS A 19 -4.99 -2.49 -13.93
N ASN A 20 -3.83 -3.14 -13.90
CA ASN A 20 -2.82 -3.02 -14.96
C ASN A 20 -3.18 -3.88 -16.20
N LYS A 21 -2.32 -3.85 -17.23
CA LYS A 21 -2.48 -4.64 -18.48
C LYS A 21 -2.60 -6.16 -18.24
N LEU A 22 -2.11 -6.67 -17.11
CA LEU A 22 -2.23 -8.08 -16.69
C LEU A 22 -3.43 -8.33 -15.76
N GLY A 23 -4.33 -7.36 -15.57
CA GLY A 23 -5.48 -7.49 -14.68
C GLY A 23 -5.15 -7.44 -13.18
N VAL A 24 -3.89 -7.26 -12.81
CA VAL A 24 -3.41 -7.26 -11.42
C VAL A 24 -3.56 -5.86 -10.81
N LYS A 25 -4.28 -5.79 -9.70
CA LYS A 25 -4.56 -4.53 -8.98
C LYS A 25 -3.34 -4.01 -8.20
N ASN A 26 -2.50 -4.92 -7.70
CA ASN A 26 -1.38 -4.64 -6.78
C ASN A 26 -0.05 -5.17 -7.33
N SER A 27 0.24 -4.97 -8.62
CA SER A 27 1.54 -5.42 -9.15
C SER A 27 2.68 -4.69 -8.47
N LEU A 28 3.80 -5.39 -8.28
CA LEU A 28 4.99 -4.84 -7.64
C LEU A 28 5.45 -3.53 -8.32
N VAL A 29 5.49 -3.52 -9.65
CA VAL A 29 5.86 -2.34 -10.45
C VAL A 29 4.91 -1.16 -10.21
N ASN A 30 3.60 -1.40 -10.15
CA ASN A 30 2.63 -0.35 -9.89
C ASN A 30 2.80 0.24 -8.49
N ASN A 31 3.04 -0.61 -7.48
CA ASN A 31 3.28 -0.15 -6.11
C ASN A 31 4.56 0.68 -6.02
N ILE A 32 5.63 0.28 -6.71
CA ILE A 32 6.88 1.03 -6.79
C ILE A 32 6.63 2.41 -7.41
N ASN A 33 5.99 2.46 -8.58
CA ASN A 33 5.72 3.71 -9.29
C ASN A 33 4.76 4.62 -8.51
N ALA A 34 3.74 4.07 -7.86
CA ALA A 34 2.85 4.81 -6.99
C ALA A 34 3.58 5.43 -5.80
N ARG A 35 4.55 4.72 -5.19
CA ARG A 35 5.37 5.25 -4.09
C ARG A 35 6.35 6.32 -4.55
N LYS A 36 6.94 6.15 -5.74
CA LYS A 36 7.79 7.17 -6.39
C LYS A 36 7.00 8.46 -6.65
N LYS A 37 5.85 8.37 -7.32
CA LYS A 37 4.95 9.53 -7.59
C LYS A 37 4.49 10.24 -6.31
N LYS A 38 4.28 9.50 -5.23
CA LYS A 38 3.90 10.05 -3.91
C LYS A 38 5.08 10.64 -3.11
N GLY A 39 6.32 10.53 -3.58
CA GLY A 39 7.52 10.95 -2.84
C GLY A 39 7.83 10.12 -1.59
N LYS A 40 7.13 8.98 -1.38
CA LYS A 40 7.29 8.10 -0.20
C LYS A 40 8.30 6.97 -0.43
N SER A 41 9.09 7.07 -1.48
CA SER A 41 10.18 6.14 -1.73
C SER A 41 11.32 6.40 -0.75
N ARG A 42 11.87 5.36 -0.13
CA ARG A 42 13.01 5.51 0.77
C ARG A 42 14.27 5.75 -0.07
N SER A 43 15.19 6.58 0.42
CA SER A 43 16.52 6.69 -0.17
C SER A 43 17.29 5.37 -0.04
N LYS A 44 18.29 5.13 -0.90
CA LYS A 44 19.12 3.91 -0.85
C LYS A 44 19.81 3.72 0.50
N LYS A 45 20.20 4.81 1.16
CA LYS A 45 20.78 4.78 2.51
C LYS A 45 19.79 4.19 3.54
N LYS A 46 18.50 4.52 3.41
CA LYS A 46 17.40 4.05 4.28
C LYS A 46 16.73 2.76 3.76
N SER A 47 17.23 2.14 2.70
CA SER A 47 16.68 0.90 2.14
C SER A 47 17.44 -0.36 2.57
N LYS A 48 18.51 -0.22 3.37
CA LYS A 48 19.25 -1.36 3.94
C LYS A 48 18.55 -1.89 5.19
N ILE A 49 18.50 -3.20 5.32
CA ILE A 49 18.11 -3.89 6.55
C ILE A 49 19.30 -3.86 7.52
N SER A 50 19.04 -3.65 8.81
CA SER A 50 20.10 -3.72 9.83
C SER A 50 20.55 -5.17 10.02
N LYS A 51 21.81 -5.37 10.45
CA LYS A 51 22.35 -6.73 10.75
C LYS A 51 21.45 -7.50 11.72
N LYS A 52 20.90 -6.81 12.75
CA LYS A 52 19.97 -7.40 13.72
C LYS A 52 18.65 -7.84 13.08
N ALA A 53 18.09 -7.04 12.18
CA ALA A 53 16.87 -7.38 11.46
C ALA A 53 17.09 -8.54 10.46
N TYR A 54 18.25 -8.59 9.80
CA TYR A 54 18.61 -9.71 8.92
C TYR A 54 18.68 -11.03 9.69
N LYS A 55 19.41 -11.06 10.83
CA LYS A 55 19.49 -12.25 11.69
C LYS A 55 18.12 -12.76 12.15
N LYS A 56 17.16 -11.86 12.42
CA LYS A 56 15.78 -12.25 12.77
C LYS A 56 15.04 -12.91 11.60
N MET A 57 15.24 -12.42 10.39
CA MET A 57 14.63 -12.97 9.17
C MET A 57 15.17 -14.38 8.86
N GLN A 58 16.47 -14.59 9.07
CA GLN A 58 17.12 -15.88 8.84
C GLN A 58 16.57 -17.02 9.70
N LYS A 59 16.09 -16.72 10.92
CA LYS A 59 15.52 -17.74 11.83
C LYS A 59 14.29 -18.46 11.24
N GLY A 60 13.59 -17.83 10.30
CA GLY A 60 12.42 -18.42 9.64
C GLY A 60 12.75 -19.14 8.33
N TRP A 61 14.02 -19.22 7.93
CA TRP A 61 14.41 -19.94 6.74
C TRP A 61 14.48 -21.44 7.06
N LYS A 62 13.79 -22.26 6.26
CA LYS A 62 13.93 -23.71 6.32
C LYS A 62 15.39 -24.07 6.00
N LYS A 63 15.95 -25.02 6.74
CA LYS A 63 17.29 -25.56 6.47
C LYS A 63 17.29 -26.37 5.19
#